data_AF-A0A357EXS5-F1
#
_entry.id   AF-A0A357EXS5-F1
#
_cell.length_a   1.000
_cell.length_b   1.000
_cell.length_c   1.000
_cell.angle_alpha   90.00
_cell.angle_beta   90.00
_cell.angle_gamma   90.00
#
_symmetry.space_group_name_H-M   'P 1'
#
loop_
_entity.id
_entity.type
_entity.pdbx_description
1 polymer ?
#
loop_
_entity_poly.entity_id
_entity_poly.type
_entity_poly.pdbx_seq_one_letter_code
_entity_poly.pdbx_strand_id
1 'polypeptide(L)'
;MKLRILYHGNCFDGLSSAAIFTKFYGAQIHRGAEVFYTPTMHRAGNAFDREQFDGDENAIVDFKYCPDERLTWWFDHHQSAFLSEEDEKHFRADQSGKKFLDTGSASCAEFIARIARERFGFDDSSLAELIEWAHIIDGAFYESAAQCVELRSPALKLMQVIEGEKDPAFAAKIIGWMTE
;
A
#
# COMPACT_ATOMS: atom_id res chain seq x y z
N MET A 1 16.21 12.36 4.96
CA MET A 1 14.77 12.70 4.92
C MET A 1 14.01 11.47 5.34
N LYS A 2 13.12 11.62 6.31
CA LYS A 2 12.28 10.56 6.86
C LYS A 2 11.00 10.42 6.04
N LEU A 3 10.80 9.28 5.41
CA LEU A 3 9.54 8.89 4.80
C LEU A 3 8.79 7.96 5.75
N ARG A 4 7.57 8.35 6.13
CA ARG A 4 6.66 7.48 6.88
C ARG A 4 5.62 6.89 5.94
N ILE A 5 5.51 5.56 5.91
CA ILE A 5 4.49 4.84 5.14
C ILE A 5 3.52 4.17 6.11
N LEU A 6 2.28 4.65 6.13
CA LEU A 6 1.15 3.96 6.73
C LEU A 6 0.57 3.02 5.67
N TYR A 7 0.37 1.76 6.03
CA TYR A 7 -0.11 0.73 5.09
C TYR A 7 -1.17 -0.14 5.76
N HIS A 8 -2.05 -0.75 4.97
CA HIS A 8 -3.00 -1.71 5.52
C HIS A 8 -2.27 -2.92 6.12
N GLY A 9 -2.29 -3.00 7.45
CA GLY A 9 -1.62 -4.05 8.20
C GLY A 9 -2.27 -5.41 8.00
N ASN A 10 -1.47 -6.47 8.07
CA ASN A 10 -1.91 -7.86 7.93
C ASN A 10 -2.60 -8.19 6.59
N CYS A 11 -2.40 -7.36 5.58
CA CYS A 11 -2.89 -7.55 4.22
C CYS A 11 -1.69 -7.80 3.29
N PHE A 12 -1.76 -8.84 2.44
CA PHE A 12 -0.72 -9.09 1.45
C PHE A 12 -0.58 -7.91 0.48
N ASP A 13 -1.69 -7.34 0.01
CA ASP A 13 -1.68 -6.17 -0.86
C ASP A 13 -1.15 -4.92 -0.13
N GLY A 14 -1.49 -4.72 1.14
CA GLY A 14 -0.98 -3.60 1.94
C GLY A 14 0.55 -3.62 2.10
N LEU A 15 1.15 -4.78 2.38
CA LEU A 15 2.61 -4.91 2.43
C LEU A 15 3.26 -4.77 1.05
N SER A 16 2.65 -5.37 0.01
CA SER A 16 3.13 -5.28 -1.37
C SER A 16 3.11 -3.84 -1.87
N SER A 17 2.04 -3.10 -1.58
CA SER A 17 1.88 -1.68 -1.88
C SER A 17 2.95 -0.84 -1.21
N ALA A 18 3.26 -1.11 0.07
CA ALA A 18 4.33 -0.42 0.77
C ALA A 18 5.71 -0.71 0.15
N ALA A 19 5.97 -1.95 -0.28
CA ALA A 19 7.23 -2.33 -0.93
C ALA A 19 7.39 -1.66 -2.30
N ILE A 20 6.37 -1.73 -3.16
CA ILE A 20 6.37 -1.10 -4.49
C ILE A 20 6.53 0.42 -4.36
N PHE A 21 5.76 1.05 -3.46
CA PHE A 21 5.88 2.48 -3.22
C PHE A 21 7.28 2.85 -2.71
N THR A 22 7.90 2.03 -1.85
CA THR A 22 9.28 2.25 -1.37
C THR A 22 10.27 2.28 -2.54
N LYS A 23 10.21 1.30 -3.45
CA LYS A 23 11.12 1.27 -4.62
C LYS A 23 10.87 2.45 -5.55
N PHE A 24 9.61 2.73 -5.89
CA PHE A 24 9.22 3.88 -6.69
C PHE A 24 9.76 5.19 -6.10
N TYR A 25 9.50 5.41 -4.81
CA TYR A 25 9.87 6.63 -4.11
C TYR A 25 11.39 6.83 -4.07
N GLY A 26 12.13 5.77 -3.70
CA GLY A 26 13.59 5.81 -3.65
C GLY A 26 14.25 6.01 -5.01
N ALA A 27 13.61 5.55 -6.09
CA ALA A 27 14.12 5.68 -7.45
C ALA A 27 13.83 7.05 -8.08
N GLN A 28 12.59 7.55 -7.96
CA GLN A 28 12.14 8.73 -8.71
C GLN A 28 11.95 9.99 -7.86
N ILE A 29 11.70 9.86 -6.57
CA ILE A 29 11.30 11.00 -5.72
C ILE A 29 12.46 11.46 -4.85
N HIS A 30 12.99 10.57 -4.01
CA HIS A 30 14.10 10.91 -3.12
C HIS A 30 15.00 9.71 -2.84
N ARG A 31 16.14 9.68 -3.55
CA ARG A 31 17.18 8.67 -3.30
C ARG A 31 17.73 8.78 -1.87
N GLY A 32 17.82 7.65 -1.18
CA GLY A 32 18.36 7.59 0.18
C GLY A 32 17.41 8.12 1.28
N ALA A 33 16.11 8.15 1.04
CA ALA A 33 15.14 8.37 2.11
C ALA A 33 15.23 7.24 3.16
N GLU A 34 15.09 7.61 4.44
CA GLU A 34 14.97 6.65 5.53
C GLU A 34 13.48 6.32 5.70
N VAL A 35 13.13 5.05 5.44
CA VAL A 35 11.74 4.62 5.36
C VAL A 35 11.31 3.93 6.64
N PHE A 36 10.17 4.35 7.18
CA PHE A 36 9.57 3.76 8.36
C PHE A 36 8.13 3.34 8.07
N TYR A 37 7.79 2.12 8.48
CA TYR A 37 6.48 1.52 8.21
C TYR A 37 5.61 1.52 9.46
N THR A 38 4.32 1.84 9.30
CA THR A 38 3.32 1.80 10.37
C THR A 38 2.08 1.06 9.87
N PRO A 39 1.75 -0.14 10.40
CA PRO A 39 0.53 -0.82 10.01
C PRO A 39 -0.71 -0.08 10.54
N THR A 40 -1.72 0.08 9.70
CA THR A 40 -3.05 0.59 10.05
C THR A 40 -4.08 -0.53 9.95
N MET A 41 -5.05 -0.52 10.85
CA MET A 41 -6.14 -1.49 10.86
C MET A 41 -7.47 -0.78 10.99
N HIS A 42 -8.52 -1.36 10.41
CA HIS A 42 -9.88 -0.86 10.62
C HIS A 42 -10.26 -0.98 12.09
N ARG A 43 -10.67 0.15 12.67
CA ARG A 43 -11.23 0.24 14.02
C ARG A 43 -12.57 0.96 13.94
N ALA A 44 -13.49 0.61 14.83
CA ALA A 44 -14.76 1.33 14.95
C ALA A 44 -14.47 2.79 15.35
N GLY A 45 -14.97 3.75 14.56
CA GLY A 45 -14.72 5.17 14.76
C GLY A 45 -13.49 5.67 14.01
N ASN A 46 -12.42 6.00 14.74
CA ASN A 46 -11.25 6.64 14.15
C ASN A 46 -10.28 5.61 13.55
N ALA A 47 -10.03 5.72 12.25
CA ALA A 47 -9.11 4.85 11.52
C ALA A 47 -7.63 5.26 11.72
N PHE A 48 -7.34 6.47 12.22
CA PHE A 48 -5.99 7.03 12.26
C PHE A 48 -5.59 7.58 13.62
N ASP A 49 -4.38 7.25 14.06
CA ASP A 49 -3.67 8.06 15.05
C ASP A 49 -2.86 9.13 14.32
N ARG A 50 -3.25 10.40 14.46
CA ARG A 50 -2.63 11.52 13.73
C ARG A 50 -1.19 11.79 14.15
N GLU A 51 -0.74 11.27 15.29
CA GLU A 51 0.67 11.35 15.70
C GLU A 51 1.56 10.42 14.87
N GLN A 52 0.97 9.50 14.10
CA GLN A 52 1.71 8.63 13.19
C GLN A 52 2.25 9.37 11.96
N PHE A 53 1.72 10.57 11.63
CA PHE A 53 2.26 11.43 10.57
C PHE A 53 3.47 12.22 11.07
N ASP A 54 4.55 11.49 11.36
CA ASP A 54 5.79 11.96 12.01
C ASP A 54 7.00 12.00 11.06
N GLY A 55 6.79 11.81 9.76
CA GLY A 55 7.79 11.92 8.71
C GLY A 55 7.91 13.32 8.12
N ASP A 56 9.02 13.58 7.42
CA ASP A 56 9.17 14.77 6.57
C ASP A 56 8.19 14.70 5.39
N GLU A 57 8.02 13.50 4.83
CA GLU A 57 6.90 13.13 3.97
C GLU A 57 6.17 11.92 4.57
N ASN A 58 4.86 11.87 4.35
CA ASN A 58 3.99 10.80 4.84
C ASN A 58 3.14 10.26 3.69
N ALA A 59 3.09 8.92 3.58
CA ALA A 59 2.28 8.20 2.63
C ALA A 59 1.26 7.32 3.36
N ILE A 60 0.06 7.21 2.79
CA ILE A 60 -0.86 6.11 3.07
C ILE A 60 -0.99 5.26 1.81
N VAL A 61 -0.84 3.95 1.91
CA VAL A 61 -1.07 3.00 0.81
C VAL A 61 -2.04 1.92 1.23
N ASP A 62 -2.92 1.52 0.31
CA ASP A 62 -3.93 0.47 0.49
C ASP A 62 -4.90 0.72 1.67
N PHE A 63 -5.07 1.97 2.08
CA PHE A 63 -5.90 2.28 3.24
C PHE A 63 -6.61 3.62 3.08
N LYS A 64 -7.64 3.80 3.90
CA LYS A 64 -8.59 4.91 3.83
C LYS A 64 -7.88 6.28 3.73
N TYR A 65 -8.57 7.23 3.12
CA TYR A 65 -8.11 8.61 3.06
C TYR A 65 -8.12 9.27 4.44
N CYS A 66 -7.15 10.14 4.69
CA CYS A 66 -7.11 11.01 5.87
C CYS A 66 -6.96 12.48 5.43
N PRO A 67 -7.90 13.39 5.77
CA PRO A 67 -7.72 14.82 5.54
C PRO A 67 -6.77 15.40 6.61
N ASP A 68 -5.49 15.05 6.51
CA ASP A 68 -4.40 15.66 7.26
C ASP A 68 -3.47 16.36 6.27
N GLU A 69 -3.12 17.61 6.54
CA GLU A 69 -2.24 18.38 5.66
C GLU A 69 -0.83 17.76 5.54
N ARG A 70 -0.43 16.94 6.53
CA ARG A 70 0.85 16.21 6.51
C ARG A 70 0.82 14.97 5.61
N LEU A 71 -0.36 14.54 5.13
CA LEU A 71 -0.47 13.46 4.15
C LEU A 71 0.00 13.94 2.78
N THR A 72 1.21 13.54 2.40
CA THR A 72 1.86 13.96 1.15
C THR A 72 1.59 13.04 -0.03
N TRP A 73 1.46 11.74 0.21
CA TRP A 73 1.18 10.72 -0.80
C TRP A 73 0.03 9.84 -0.36
N TRP A 74 -0.83 9.46 -1.31
CA TRP A 74 -1.91 8.53 -1.02
C TRP A 74 -2.25 7.67 -2.22
N PHE A 75 -2.41 6.37 -1.98
CA PHE A 75 -2.89 5.42 -2.96
C PHE A 75 -3.91 4.51 -2.30
N ASP A 76 -5.07 4.38 -2.93
CA ASP A 76 -6.11 3.44 -2.49
C ASP A 76 -6.91 2.95 -3.69
N HIS A 77 -7.53 1.78 -3.54
CA HIS A 77 -8.42 1.17 -4.52
C HIS A 77 -9.77 0.76 -3.91
N HIS A 78 -9.96 0.95 -2.60
CA HIS A 78 -11.20 0.58 -1.93
C HIS A 78 -12.38 1.49 -2.33
N GLN A 79 -13.55 0.88 -2.56
CA GLN A 79 -14.81 1.64 -2.67
C GLN A 79 -15.14 2.42 -1.38
N SER A 80 -14.62 1.94 -0.25
CA SER A 80 -14.79 2.56 1.06
C SER A 80 -13.63 3.51 1.43
N ALA A 81 -12.92 4.07 0.45
CA ALA A 81 -11.76 4.94 0.67
C ALA A 81 -12.02 6.11 1.62
N PHE A 82 -13.22 6.69 1.59
CA PHE A 82 -13.59 7.85 2.42
C PHE A 82 -14.46 7.45 3.62
N LEU A 83 -14.24 8.12 4.76
CA LEU A 83 -15.08 7.95 5.95
C LEU A 83 -16.31 8.87 5.93
N SER A 84 -16.24 9.95 5.15
CA SER A 84 -17.31 10.93 4.98
C SER A 84 -17.27 11.60 3.60
N GLU A 85 -18.37 12.24 3.20
CA GLU A 85 -18.41 13.06 1.97
C GLU A 85 -17.44 14.25 2.01
N GLU A 86 -17.16 14.78 3.21
CA GLU A 86 -16.21 15.90 3.38
C GLU A 86 -14.77 15.46 3.10
N ASP A 87 -14.41 14.23 3.49
CA ASP A 87 -13.11 13.64 3.17
C ASP A 87 -12.94 13.49 1.64
N GLU A 88 -13.99 13.06 0.95
CA GLU A 88 -13.99 12.96 -0.51
C GLU A 88 -13.88 14.32 -1.19
N LYS A 89 -14.62 15.33 -0.71
CA LYS A 89 -14.51 16.71 -1.21
C LYS A 89 -13.09 17.26 -1.01
N HIS A 90 -12.51 17.01 0.16
CA HIS A 90 -11.14 17.41 0.46
C HIS A 90 -10.14 16.76 -0.50
N PHE A 91 -10.25 15.45 -0.75
CA PHE A 91 -9.44 14.76 -1.74
C PHE A 91 -9.63 15.34 -3.16
N ARG A 92 -10.87 15.58 -3.59
CA ARG A 92 -11.18 16.14 -4.92
C ARG A 92 -10.65 17.56 -5.13
N ALA A 93 -10.41 18.30 -4.06
CA ALA A 93 -9.81 19.63 -4.10
C ALA A 93 -8.26 19.59 -4.16
N ASP A 94 -7.64 18.44 -3.93
CA ASP A 94 -6.18 18.29 -3.96
C ASP A 94 -5.62 18.50 -5.37
N GLN A 95 -4.57 19.32 -5.47
CA GLN A 95 -3.88 19.61 -6.73
C GLN A 95 -2.40 19.18 -6.68
N SER A 96 -2.01 18.40 -5.67
CA SER A 96 -0.61 18.00 -5.46
C SER A 96 -0.10 17.05 -6.54
N GLY A 97 -1.01 16.30 -7.18
CA GLY A 97 -0.66 15.23 -8.12
C GLY A 97 0.00 14.02 -7.44
N LYS A 98 -0.14 13.86 -6.12
CA LYS A 98 0.47 12.79 -5.32
C LYS A 98 -0.54 11.88 -4.60
N LYS A 99 -1.83 12.09 -4.83
CA LYS A 99 -2.93 11.36 -4.19
C LYS A 99 -3.83 10.74 -5.26
N PHE A 100 -4.05 9.45 -5.17
CA PHE A 100 -4.64 8.66 -6.25
C PHE A 100 -5.66 7.65 -5.70
N LEU A 101 -6.78 7.54 -6.40
CA LEU A 101 -7.83 6.56 -6.12
C LEU A 101 -8.26 5.92 -7.43
N ASP A 102 -8.30 4.59 -7.47
CA ASP A 102 -8.88 3.84 -8.58
C ASP A 102 -9.60 2.59 -8.07
N THR A 103 -10.93 2.70 -7.95
CA THR A 103 -11.77 1.61 -7.44
C THR A 103 -12.01 0.48 -8.45
N GLY A 104 -11.49 0.59 -9.67
CA GLY A 104 -11.49 -0.48 -10.66
C GLY A 104 -10.23 -1.34 -10.64
N SER A 105 -9.20 -0.96 -9.88
CA SER A 105 -7.97 -1.76 -9.77
C SER A 105 -8.17 -2.96 -8.86
N ALA A 106 -7.65 -4.11 -9.29
CA ALA A 106 -7.77 -5.37 -8.56
C ALA A 106 -6.98 -5.38 -7.24
N SER A 107 -5.89 -4.61 -7.18
CA SER A 107 -5.05 -4.43 -6.00
C SER A 107 -4.44 -3.03 -6.01
N CYS A 108 -4.14 -2.49 -4.84
CA CYS A 108 -3.42 -1.23 -4.68
C CYS A 108 -1.96 -1.37 -5.15
N ALA A 109 -1.32 -2.53 -4.98
CA ALA A 109 0.05 -2.78 -5.45
C ALA A 109 0.17 -2.62 -6.97
N GLU A 110 -0.72 -3.26 -7.74
CA GLU A 110 -0.81 -3.10 -9.20
C GLU A 110 -1.08 -1.64 -9.57
N PHE A 111 -1.98 -0.97 -8.84
CA PHE A 111 -2.33 0.42 -9.08
C PHE A 111 -1.12 1.35 -8.92
N ILE A 112 -0.37 1.21 -7.82
CA ILE A 112 0.84 2.00 -7.58
C ILE A 112 1.85 1.78 -8.69
N ALA A 113 2.13 0.52 -9.07
CA ALA A 113 3.08 0.21 -10.13
C ALA A 113 2.68 0.86 -11.46
N ARG A 114 1.39 0.81 -11.81
CA ARG A 114 0.86 1.46 -13.01
C ARG A 114 1.03 2.98 -12.99
N ILE A 115 0.65 3.64 -11.89
CA ILE A 115 0.82 5.10 -11.76
C ILE A 115 2.29 5.51 -11.76
N ALA A 116 3.15 4.76 -11.08
CA ALA A 116 4.59 4.99 -11.03
C ALA A 116 5.19 4.95 -12.45
N ARG A 117 4.77 4.01 -13.29
CA ARG A 117 5.17 3.92 -14.70
C ARG A 117 4.61 5.07 -15.53
N GLU A 118 3.30 5.27 -15.49
CA GLU A 118 2.59 6.19 -16.40
C GLU A 118 2.86 7.67 -16.11
N ARG A 119 3.04 8.03 -14.82
CA ARG A 119 3.18 9.44 -14.40
C ARG A 119 4.59 9.82 -14.00
N PHE A 120 5.42 8.86 -13.59
CA PHE A 120 6.74 9.12 -13.02
C PHE A 120 7.88 8.37 -13.73
N GLY A 121 7.57 7.56 -14.76
CA GLY A 121 8.59 6.84 -15.53
C GLY A 121 9.35 5.78 -14.73
N PHE A 122 8.77 5.27 -13.64
CA PHE A 122 9.33 4.17 -12.86
C PHE A 122 8.79 2.84 -13.38
N ASP A 123 9.69 1.97 -13.81
CA ASP A 123 9.39 0.59 -14.18
C ASP A 123 10.51 -0.31 -13.64
N ASP A 124 10.14 -1.36 -12.91
CA ASP A 124 11.07 -2.29 -12.29
C ASP A 124 10.54 -3.71 -12.44
N SER A 125 11.18 -4.48 -13.32
CA SER A 125 10.77 -5.84 -13.63
C SER A 125 10.97 -6.82 -12.47
N SER A 126 11.76 -6.47 -11.45
CA SER A 126 11.87 -7.29 -10.22
C SER A 126 10.56 -7.35 -9.44
N LEU A 127 9.67 -6.36 -9.64
CA LEU A 127 8.36 -6.32 -8.97
C LEU A 127 7.28 -7.14 -9.68
N ALA A 128 7.55 -7.71 -10.86
CA ALA A 128 6.53 -8.33 -11.70
C ALA A 128 5.77 -9.46 -10.98
N GLU A 129 6.48 -10.37 -10.32
CA GLU A 129 5.86 -11.48 -9.57
C GLU A 129 5.03 -10.95 -8.38
N LEU A 130 5.52 -9.92 -7.67
CA LEU A 130 4.78 -9.32 -6.55
C LEU A 130 3.47 -8.68 -7.02
N ILE A 131 3.51 -7.95 -8.14
CA ILE A 131 2.34 -7.32 -8.76
C ILE A 131 1.33 -8.39 -9.21
N GLU A 132 1.79 -9.45 -9.86
CA GLU A 132 0.95 -10.56 -10.29
C GLU A 132 0.23 -11.22 -9.10
N TRP A 133 0.96 -11.52 -8.02
CA TRP A 133 0.34 -12.16 -6.85
C TRP A 133 -0.57 -11.22 -6.08
N ALA A 134 -0.29 -9.92 -6.00
CA ALA A 134 -1.21 -8.96 -5.40
C ALA A 134 -2.52 -8.89 -6.19
N HIS A 135 -2.44 -8.86 -7.54
CA HIS A 135 -3.61 -8.92 -8.42
C HIS A 135 -4.45 -10.19 -8.19
N ILE A 136 -3.81 -11.35 -8.11
CA ILE A 136 -4.51 -12.64 -7.90
C ILE A 136 -5.15 -12.70 -6.51
N ILE A 137 -4.39 -12.36 -5.47
CA ILE A 137 -4.81 -12.55 -4.08
C ILE A 137 -5.96 -11.60 -3.73
N ASP A 138 -5.78 -10.31 -4.02
CA ASP A 138 -6.70 -9.26 -3.60
C ASP A 138 -7.92 -9.18 -4.53
N GLY A 139 -7.70 -9.35 -5.84
CA GLY A 139 -8.77 -9.47 -6.84
C GLY A 139 -9.53 -10.80 -6.79
N ALA A 140 -9.10 -11.75 -5.96
CA ALA A 140 -9.62 -13.10 -5.87
C ALA A 140 -9.66 -13.87 -7.20
N PHE A 141 -8.68 -13.62 -8.08
CA PHE A 141 -8.57 -14.25 -9.41
C PHE A 141 -7.83 -15.59 -9.39
N TYR A 142 -8.12 -16.40 -8.38
CA TYR A 142 -7.55 -17.74 -8.24
C TYR A 142 -8.03 -18.66 -9.38
N GLU A 143 -7.17 -19.58 -9.81
CA GLU A 143 -7.49 -20.58 -10.83
C GLU A 143 -8.60 -21.54 -10.37
N SER A 144 -8.70 -21.77 -9.06
CA SER A 144 -9.72 -22.61 -8.45
C SER A 144 -9.87 -22.33 -6.96
N ALA A 145 -11.00 -22.73 -6.38
CA ALA A 145 -11.20 -22.69 -4.92
C ALA A 145 -10.16 -23.52 -4.15
N ALA A 146 -9.59 -24.57 -4.77
CA ALA A 146 -8.55 -25.39 -4.16
C ALA A 146 -7.24 -24.59 -3.96
N GLN A 147 -6.90 -23.70 -4.90
CA GLN A 147 -5.69 -22.89 -4.81
C GLN A 147 -5.69 -22.02 -3.54
N CYS A 148 -6.83 -21.41 -3.19
CA CYS A 148 -6.98 -20.56 -2.02
C CYS A 148 -6.72 -21.29 -0.69
N VAL A 149 -6.96 -22.60 -0.62
CA VAL A 149 -6.93 -23.37 0.63
C VAL A 149 -5.75 -24.33 0.74
N GLU A 150 -5.23 -24.81 -0.39
CA GLU A 150 -4.05 -25.69 -0.39
C GLU A 150 -2.74 -24.92 -0.22
N LEU A 151 -2.75 -23.60 -0.49
CA LEU A 151 -1.63 -22.68 -0.24
C LEU A 151 -0.28 -23.20 -0.78
N ARG A 152 -0.29 -23.78 -1.99
CA ARG A 152 0.91 -24.44 -2.55
C ARG A 152 1.98 -23.43 -2.96
N SER A 153 1.58 -22.32 -3.57
CA SER A 153 2.47 -21.27 -4.08
C SER A 153 3.17 -20.51 -2.95
N PRO A 154 4.43 -20.07 -3.14
CA PRO A 154 5.15 -19.28 -2.13
C PRO A 154 4.39 -18.02 -1.68
N ALA A 155 3.77 -17.28 -2.62
CA ALA A 155 3.01 -16.08 -2.30
C ALA A 155 1.81 -16.36 -1.38
N LEU A 156 1.10 -17.47 -1.57
CA LEU A 156 -0.04 -17.84 -0.72
C LEU A 156 0.39 -18.27 0.69
N LYS A 157 1.57 -18.89 0.82
CA LYS A 157 2.17 -19.17 2.14
C LYS A 157 2.59 -17.88 2.82
N LEU A 158 3.17 -16.94 2.07
CA LEU A 158 3.56 -15.64 2.58
C LEU A 158 2.34 -14.81 3.01
N MET A 159 1.27 -14.80 2.21
CA MET A 159 -0.02 -14.22 2.58
C MET A 159 -0.51 -14.76 3.92
N GLN A 160 -0.50 -16.09 4.10
CA GLN A 160 -0.91 -16.71 5.37
C GLN A 160 -0.02 -16.26 6.56
N VAL A 161 1.29 -16.13 6.35
CA VAL A 161 2.21 -15.60 7.37
C VAL A 161 1.87 -14.16 7.71
N ILE A 162 1.62 -13.31 6.70
CA ILE A 162 1.29 -11.90 6.86
C ILE A 162 -0.03 -11.70 7.62
N GLU A 163 -1.07 -12.44 7.26
CA GLU A 163 -2.38 -12.38 7.91
C GLU A 163 -2.33 -12.80 9.38
N GLY A 164 -1.45 -13.77 9.72
CA GLY A 164 -1.27 -14.28 11.07
C GLY A 164 -0.30 -13.47 11.94
N GLU A 165 0.47 -12.54 11.36
CA GLU A 165 1.51 -11.81 12.06
C GLU A 165 0.94 -10.79 13.06
N LYS A 166 1.62 -10.57 14.18
CA LYS A 166 1.24 -9.57 15.20
C LYS A 166 2.36 -8.60 15.55
N ASP A 167 3.59 -8.90 15.18
CA ASP A 167 4.76 -8.05 15.36
C ASP A 167 4.94 -7.10 14.15
N PRO A 168 4.70 -5.79 14.33
CA PRO A 168 4.92 -4.81 13.28
C PRO A 168 6.36 -4.77 12.78
N ALA A 169 7.34 -5.12 13.62
CA ALA A 169 8.75 -5.14 13.23
C ALA A 169 9.06 -6.30 12.28
N PHE A 170 8.36 -7.43 12.41
CA PHE A 170 8.49 -8.53 11.46
C PHE A 170 7.80 -8.21 10.13
N ALA A 171 6.60 -7.62 10.17
CA ALA A 171 5.93 -7.13 8.97
C ALA A 171 6.79 -6.12 8.19
N ALA A 172 7.47 -5.19 8.89
CA ALA A 172 8.41 -4.26 8.28
C ALA A 172 9.61 -4.96 7.61
N LYS A 173 10.10 -6.08 8.16
CA LYS A 173 11.15 -6.90 7.51
C LYS A 173 10.65 -7.57 6.24
N ILE A 174 9.42 -8.08 6.25
CA ILE A 174 8.79 -8.66 5.05
C ILE A 174 8.70 -7.61 3.94
N ILE A 175 8.24 -6.39 4.26
CA ILE A 175 8.22 -5.29 3.29
C ILE A 175 9.63 -5.04 2.74
N GLY A 176 10.65 -5.02 3.60
CA GLY A 176 12.05 -4.89 3.18
C GLY A 176 12.49 -5.99 2.21
N TRP A 177 12.19 -7.26 2.50
CA TRP A 177 12.51 -8.38 1.60
C TRP A 177 11.77 -8.30 0.27
N MET A 178 10.55 -7.78 0.23
CA MET A 178 9.80 -7.54 -1.01
C MET A 178 10.42 -6.43 -1.88
N THR A 179 11.37 -5.66 -1.36
CA THR A 179 12.09 -4.64 -2.14
C THR A 179 13.38 -5.13 -2.82
N GLU A 180 13.88 -6.31 -2.43
CA GLU A 180 15.12 -6.93 -2.94
C GLU A 180 14.89 -7.74 -4.22
#